data_AF-A0A554V5R7-F1
#
_entry.id   AF-A0A554V5R7-F1
#
_cell.length_a   1.000
_cell.length_b   1.000
_cell.length_c   1.000
_cell.angle_alpha   90.00
_cell.angle_beta   90.00
_cell.angle_gamma   90.00
#
_symmetry.space_group_name_H-M   'P 1'
#
loop_
_entity.id
_entity.type
_entity.pdbx_description
1 polymer ?
#
loop_
_entity_poly.entity_id
_entity_poly.type
_entity_poly.pdbx_seq_one_letter_code
_entity_poly.pdbx_strand_id
1 'polypeptide(L)'
;MVENMSLNIKNERVHALAREAARRMGRSQTSVIEEALARLLAELDEREAGGGPDRTRRVGAILEDIDARLTDADRAALGADDLYDESGMPA
;
A
#
# COMPACT_ATOMS: atom_id res chain seq x y z
N MET A 1 -26.74 -4.41 22.32
CA MET A 1 -25.91 -4.61 23.53
C MET A 1 -24.56 -5.11 23.04
N VAL A 2 -23.50 -4.31 23.13
CA VAL A 2 -22.15 -4.82 22.82
C VAL A 2 -21.73 -5.60 24.05
N GLU A 3 -21.58 -6.92 23.91
CA GLU A 3 -21.06 -7.75 25.00
C GLU A 3 -19.65 -7.26 25.36
N ASN A 4 -19.38 -7.15 26.67
CA ASN A 4 -18.11 -6.68 27.20
C ASN A 4 -17.06 -7.79 27.05
N MET A 5 -16.68 -8.09 25.80
CA MET A 5 -15.74 -9.13 25.45
C MET A 5 -14.33 -8.73 25.85
N SER A 6 -13.62 -9.67 26.47
CA SER A 6 -12.22 -9.51 26.85
C SER A 6 -11.34 -10.46 26.03
N LEU A 7 -10.25 -9.94 25.49
CA LEU A 7 -9.23 -10.73 24.80
C LEU A 7 -8.11 -11.05 25.79
N ASN A 8 -7.93 -12.34 26.11
CA ASN A 8 -6.84 -12.78 26.99
C ASN A 8 -5.66 -13.32 26.16
N ILE A 9 -4.50 -12.68 26.30
CA ILE A 9 -3.27 -13.08 25.59
C ILE A 9 -2.31 -13.72 26.59
N LYS A 10 -2.17 -15.05 26.52
CA LYS A 10 -1.28 -15.82 27.42
C LYS A 10 0.20 -15.82 26.99
N ASN A 11 0.53 -15.15 25.89
CA ASN A 11 1.90 -15.04 25.39
C ASN A 11 2.56 -13.75 25.90
N GLU A 12 3.59 -13.88 26.73
CA GLU A 12 4.28 -12.75 27.36
C GLU A 12 4.87 -11.75 26.35
N ARG A 13 5.44 -12.26 25.25
CA ARG A 13 6.03 -11.43 24.20
C ARG A 13 4.97 -10.57 23.52
N VAL A 14 3.80 -11.16 23.20
CA VAL A 14 2.70 -10.41 22.57
C VAL A 14 2.17 -9.34 23.51
N HIS A 15 2.02 -9.66 24.80
CA HIS A 15 1.60 -8.68 25.81
C HIS A 15 2.62 -7.52 25.94
N ALA A 16 3.92 -7.81 25.92
CA ALA A 16 4.97 -6.79 25.95
C ALA A 16 4.92 -5.88 24.70
N LEU A 17 4.73 -6.45 23.52
CA LEU A 17 4.59 -5.70 22.27
C LEU A 17 3.35 -4.79 22.29
N ALA A 18 2.19 -5.32 22.69
CA ALA A 18 0.95 -4.55 22.78
C ALA A 18 1.09 -3.39 23.78
N ARG A 19 1.71 -3.64 24.94
CA ARG A 19 1.97 -2.62 25.96
C ARG A 19 2.87 -1.51 25.45
N GLU A 20 3.97 -1.86 24.79
CA GLU A 20 4.93 -0.88 24.26
C GLU A 20 4.34 -0.05 23.13
N ALA A 21 3.62 -0.68 22.20
CA ALA A 21 2.93 0.02 21.11
C ALA A 21 1.86 0.98 21.65
N ALA A 22 1.04 0.54 22.60
CA ALA A 22 0.05 1.37 23.29
C ALA A 22 0.68 2.58 24.00
N ARG A 23 1.81 2.36 24.68
CA ARG A 23 2.58 3.43 25.33
C ARG A 23 3.09 4.47 24.34
N ARG A 24 3.65 4.04 23.20
CA ARG A 24 4.17 4.93 22.15
C ARG A 24 3.06 5.71 21.43
N MET A 25 1.89 5.10 21.27
CA MET A 25 0.76 5.71 20.57
C MET A 25 -0.17 6.51 21.50
N GLY A 26 0.02 6.46 22.82
CA GLY A 26 -0.86 7.11 23.79
C GLY A 26 -2.29 6.54 23.77
N ARG A 27 -2.44 5.24 23.46
CA ARG A 27 -3.73 4.55 23.28
C ARG A 27 -3.87 3.36 24.22
N SER A 28 -5.06 2.77 24.29
CA SER A 28 -5.26 1.49 25.00
C SER A 28 -4.64 0.33 24.21
N GLN A 29 -4.23 -0.75 24.89
CA GLN A 29 -3.73 -1.94 24.21
C GLN A 29 -4.78 -2.52 23.25
N THR A 30 -6.05 -2.54 23.67
CA THR A 30 -7.17 -3.00 22.83
C THR A 30 -7.28 -2.20 21.54
N SER A 31 -7.24 -0.86 21.61
CA SER A 31 -7.35 0.00 20.41
C SER A 31 -6.17 -0.18 19.46
N VAL A 32 -4.95 -0.38 19.99
CA VAL A 32 -3.78 -0.66 19.16
C VAL A 32 -3.85 -2.03 18.51
N ILE A 33 -4.30 -3.05 19.23
CA ILE A 33 -4.49 -4.40 18.68
C ILE A 33 -5.58 -4.38 17.59
N GLU A 34 -6.69 -3.68 17.83
CA GLU A 34 -7.75 -3.50 16.84
C GLU A 34 -7.23 -2.85 15.56
N GLU A 35 -6.49 -1.74 15.67
CA GLU A 35 -5.89 -1.06 14.52
C GLU A 35 -4.89 -1.96 13.76
N ALA A 36 -4.07 -2.71 14.47
CA ALA A 36 -3.11 -3.63 13.85
C ALA A 36 -3.80 -4.78 13.12
N LEU A 37 -4.87 -5.35 13.70
CA LEU A 37 -5.67 -6.39 13.06
C LEU A 37 -6.44 -5.86 11.85
N ALA A 38 -7.01 -4.66 11.94
CA ALA A 38 -7.71 -4.03 10.83
C ALA A 38 -6.78 -3.80 9.63
N ARG A 39 -5.54 -3.34 9.88
CA ARG A 39 -4.52 -3.21 8.82
C ARG A 39 -4.14 -4.55 8.21
N LEU A 40 -3.92 -5.57 9.05
CA LEU A 40 -3.59 -6.91 8.57
C LEU A 40 -4.70 -7.47 7.68
N LEU A 41 -5.97 -7.31 8.07
CA LEU A 41 -7.11 -7.77 7.27
C LEU A 41 -7.21 -7.01 5.95
N ALA A 42 -7.05 -5.68 5.96
CA ALA A 42 -7.03 -4.89 4.73
C ALA A 42 -5.92 -5.34 3.76
N GLU A 43 -4.71 -5.60 4.27
CA GLU A 43 -3.61 -6.15 3.47
C GLU A 43 -3.93 -7.53 2.89
N LEU A 44 -4.67 -8.38 3.61
CA LEU A 44 -5.09 -9.68 3.13
C LEU A 44 -6.18 -9.56 2.07
N ASP A 45 -7.17 -8.71 2.29
CA ASP A 45 -8.23 -8.41 1.33
C ASP A 45 -7.65 -7.89 0.01
N GLU A 46 -6.64 -7.00 0.05
CA GLU A 46 -5.94 -6.52 -1.14
C GLU A 46 -5.21 -7.65 -1.90
N ARG A 47 -4.63 -8.61 -1.19
CA ARG A 47 -3.98 -9.78 -1.79
C ARG A 47 -5.00 -10.71 -2.43
N GLU A 48 -6.11 -10.96 -1.75
CA GLU A 48 -7.19 -11.84 -2.22
C GLU A 48 -7.96 -11.24 -3.40
N ALA A 49 -8.17 -9.92 -3.41
CA ALA A 49 -8.80 -9.19 -4.52
C ALA A 49 -7.91 -9.10 -5.79
N GLY A 50 -6.76 -9.78 -5.80
CA GLY A 50 -5.84 -9.81 -6.94
C GLY A 50 -5.04 -8.52 -7.11
N GLY A 51 -4.95 -7.68 -6.06
CA GLY A 51 -4.19 -6.43 -6.02
C GLY A 51 -2.77 -6.57 -5.45
N GLY A 52 -2.39 -7.75 -5.00
CA GLY A 52 -1.08 -8.04 -4.40
C GLY A 52 0.12 -7.91 -5.36
N PRO A 53 1.34 -8.30 -4.94
CA PRO A 53 2.57 -8.18 -5.73
C PRO A 53 2.49 -8.77 -7.15
N ASP A 54 1.52 -9.64 -7.39
CA ASP A 54 1.21 -10.20 -8.70
C ASP A 54 0.60 -9.16 -9.67
N ARG A 55 -0.26 -8.25 -9.19
CA ARG A 55 -0.76 -7.13 -10.00
C ARG A 55 0.35 -6.14 -10.35
N THR A 56 1.18 -5.78 -9.38
CA THR A 56 2.33 -4.90 -9.62
C THR A 56 3.32 -5.54 -10.60
N ARG A 57 3.61 -6.84 -10.45
CA ARG A 57 4.40 -7.59 -11.44
C ARG A 57 3.75 -7.60 -12.81
N ARG A 58 2.44 -7.84 -12.89
CA ARG A 58 1.71 -7.90 -14.16
C ARG A 58 1.67 -6.55 -14.86
N VAL A 59 1.47 -5.46 -14.11
CA VAL A 59 1.56 -4.09 -14.63
C VAL A 59 2.99 -3.80 -15.10
N GLY A 60 4.00 -4.16 -14.30
CA GLY A 60 5.41 -4.02 -14.70
C GLY A 60 5.75 -4.76 -15.99
N ALA A 61 5.33 -6.02 -16.11
CA ALA A 61 5.54 -6.82 -17.32
C ALA A 61 4.84 -6.24 -18.55
N ILE A 62 3.64 -5.66 -18.39
CA ILE A 62 2.93 -4.97 -19.47
C ILE A 62 3.68 -3.69 -19.88
N LEU A 63 4.20 -2.92 -18.92
CA LEU A 63 4.98 -1.71 -19.21
C LEU A 63 6.30 -2.05 -19.91
N GLU A 64 7.00 -3.11 -19.50
CA GLU A 64 8.22 -3.59 -20.18
C GLU A 64 7.93 -4.07 -21.61
N ASP A 65 6.83 -4.78 -21.84
CA ASP A 65 6.42 -5.22 -23.18
C ASP A 65 6.06 -4.02 -24.09
N ILE A 66 5.43 -2.98 -23.53
CA ILE A 66 5.17 -1.73 -24.25
C ILE A 66 6.49 -1.03 -24.60
N ASP A 67 7.38 -0.85 -23.64
CA ASP A 67 8.66 -0.15 -23.86
C ASP A 67 9.55 -0.85 -24.90
N ALA A 68 9.56 -2.19 -24.88
CA ALA A 68 10.28 -3.00 -25.85
C ALA A 68 9.71 -2.91 -27.29
N ARG A 69 8.44 -2.55 -27.45
CA ARG A 69 7.77 -2.42 -28.75
C ARG A 69 7.78 -1.00 -29.30
N LEU A 70 7.98 0.01 -28.44
CA LEU A 70 8.08 1.39 -28.88
C LEU A 70 9.39 1.60 -29.63
N THR A 71 9.31 2.23 -30.80
CA THR A 71 10.48 2.72 -31.52
C THR A 71 10.90 4.10 -30.99
N ASP A 72 12.08 4.56 -31.36
CA ASP A 72 12.53 5.91 -30.99
C ASP A 72 11.65 7.01 -31.61
N ALA A 73 11.05 6.73 -32.77
CA ALA A 73 10.06 7.61 -33.39
C ALA A 73 8.74 7.65 -32.59
N ASP A 74 8.28 6.51 -32.06
CA ASP A 74 7.10 6.46 -31.19
C ASP A 74 7.36 7.19 -29.87
N ARG A 75 8.55 7.02 -29.28
CA ARG A 75 8.96 7.75 -28.07
C ARG A 75 9.03 9.25 -28.29
N ALA A 76 9.58 9.70 -29.42
CA ALA A 76 9.61 11.11 -29.79
C ALA A 76 8.20 11.69 -29.98
N ALA A 77 7.28 10.93 -30.60
CA ALA A 77 5.89 11.37 -30.81
C ALA A 77 5.06 11.42 -29.51
N LEU A 78 5.44 10.65 -28.49
CA LEU A 78 4.83 10.68 -27.15
C LEU A 78 5.47 11.74 -26.23
N GLY A 79 6.59 12.34 -26.66
CA GLY A 79 7.25 13.43 -25.93
C GLY A 79 6.35 14.66 -25.83
N ALA A 80 6.41 15.36 -24.70
CA ALA A 80 5.68 16.61 -24.47
C ALA A 80 6.55 17.84 -24.72
N ASP A 81 7.77 17.65 -25.24
CA ASP A 81 8.78 18.72 -25.41
C ASP A 81 8.31 19.83 -26.35
N ASP A 82 7.40 19.52 -27.29
CA ASP A 82 6.79 20.50 -28.21
C ASP A 82 5.45 21.08 -27.70
N LEU A 83 4.92 20.57 -26.57
CA LEU A 83 3.64 21.00 -26.01
C LEU A 83 3.78 22.16 -25.02
N TYR A 84 4.99 22.39 -24.49
CA TYR A 84 5.28 23.43 -23.51
C TYR A 84 6.44 24.31 -23.96
N ASP A 85 6.31 25.62 -23.80
CA ASP A 85 7.38 26.59 -24.07
C ASP A 85 8.51 26.52 -23.01
N GLU A 86 9.56 27.31 -23.21
CA GLU A 86 10.72 27.39 -22.29
C GLU A 86 10.34 27.84 -20.87
N SER A 87 9.15 28.44 -20.69
CA SER A 87 8.61 28.85 -19.39
C SER A 87 7.70 27.78 -18.77
N GLY A 88 7.49 26.65 -19.46
CA GLY A 88 6.63 25.54 -19.04
C GLY A 88 5.14 25.78 -19.28
N MET A 89 4.78 26.78 -20.11
CA MET A 89 3.40 27.08 -20.47
C MET A 89 3.01 26.34 -21.75
N PRO A 90 1.74 25.93 -21.93
CA PRO A 90 1.30 25.33 -23.19
C PRO A 90 1.60 26.27 -24.37
N ALA A 91 2.32 25.76 -25.37
CA ALA A 91 2.71 26.50 -26.57
C ALA A 91 1.52 26.81 -27.51
#